data_AF-A0A8J4V7S4-F1
#
_entry.id   AF-A0A8J4V7S4-F1
#
_cell.length_a   1.000
_cell.length_b   1.000
_cell.length_c   1.000
_cell.angle_alpha   90.00
_cell.angle_beta   90.00
_cell.angle_gamma   90.00
#
_symmetry.space_group_name_H-M   'P 1'
#
loop_
_entity.id
_entity.type
_entity.pdbx_description
1 polymer ?
#
loop_
_entity_poly.entity_id
_entity_poly.type
_entity_poly.pdbx_seq_one_letter_code
_entity_poly.pdbx_strand_id
1 'polypeptide(L)'
;MNSLSILNNIEEKVVEAINTAASSFESLSASLDMDNSEENFAKFQHQSDRFYSIVKKDIHKGLIDFIDSMTDVAPFDHSSYLKKSELEVSHSFTEVILLHLDDLNNIFNQDQQQNNQQQQQQQQQETQNDQVE
;
A
#
# COMPACT_ATOMS: atom_id res chain seq x y z
N MET A 1 8.00 -28.28 -17.89
CA MET A 1 7.64 -26.97 -18.48
C MET A 1 8.86 -26.44 -19.20
N ASN A 2 8.69 -25.76 -20.34
CA ASN A 2 9.81 -25.27 -21.15
C ASN A 2 10.28 -23.92 -20.58
N SER A 3 11.58 -23.68 -20.42
CA SER A 3 12.10 -22.51 -19.68
C SER A 3 11.65 -21.16 -20.26
N LEU A 4 11.38 -21.09 -21.57
CA LEU A 4 10.78 -19.94 -22.26
C LEU A 4 9.36 -19.59 -21.78
N SER A 5 8.54 -20.59 -21.45
CA SER A 5 7.17 -20.34 -20.95
C SER A 5 7.15 -19.73 -19.55
N ILE A 6 8.18 -20.01 -18.74
CA ILE A 6 8.35 -19.42 -17.41
C ILE A 6 8.72 -17.94 -17.55
N LEU A 7 9.65 -17.61 -18.45
CA LEU A 7 10.03 -16.22 -18.74
C LEU A 7 8.86 -15.37 -19.25
N ASN A 8 8.05 -15.88 -20.19
CA ASN A 8 6.88 -15.14 -20.68
C ASN A 8 5.87 -14.86 -19.56
N ASN A 9 5.65 -15.82 -18.67
CA ASN A 9 4.76 -15.64 -17.53
C ASN A 9 5.32 -14.61 -16.54
N ILE A 10 6.64 -14.60 -16.31
CA ILE A 10 7.30 -13.57 -15.49
C ILE A 10 7.13 -12.18 -16.12
N GLU A 11 7.27 -12.06 -17.44
CA GLU A 11 7.08 -10.79 -18.16
C GLU A 11 5.65 -10.25 -17.98
N GLU A 12 4.64 -11.10 -18.13
CA GLU A 12 3.24 -10.75 -17.86
C GLU A 12 3.07 -10.24 -16.41
N LYS A 13 3.73 -10.88 -15.44
CA LYS A 13 3.70 -10.48 -14.03
C LYS A 13 4.43 -9.17 -13.75
N VAL A 14 5.51 -8.87 -14.47
CA VAL A 14 6.18 -7.56 -14.40
C VAL A 14 5.23 -6.46 -14.86
N VAL A 15 4.52 -6.66 -15.97
CA VAL A 15 3.52 -5.71 -16.46
C VAL A 15 2.39 -5.54 -15.44
N GLU A 16 1.89 -6.63 -14.87
CA GLU A 16 0.87 -6.59 -13.81
C GLU A 16 1.35 -5.80 -12.58
N ALA A 17 2.60 -6.00 -12.15
CA ALA A 17 3.18 -5.29 -11.02
C ALA A 17 3.27 -3.78 -11.28
N ILE A 18 3.74 -3.35 -12.45
CA ILE A 18 3.85 -1.93 -12.82
C ILE A 18 2.48 -1.27 -12.81
N ASN A 19 1.47 -1.91 -13.41
CA ASN A 19 0.11 -1.39 -13.42
C ASN A 19 -0.49 -1.31 -12.01
N THR A 20 -0.23 -2.32 -11.17
CA THR A 20 -0.67 -2.34 -9.78
C THR A 20 -0.06 -1.20 -8.97
N ALA A 21 1.24 -0.93 -9.16
CA ALA A 21 1.92 0.19 -8.52
C ALA A 21 1.40 1.56 -9.01
N ALA A 22 1.12 1.69 -10.31
CA ALA A 22 0.52 2.91 -10.84
C ALA A 22 -0.85 3.18 -10.19
N SER A 23 -1.71 2.16 -10.11
CA SER A 23 -3.01 2.27 -9.45
C SER A 23 -2.92 2.52 -7.95
N SER A 24 -1.89 2.01 -7.27
CA SER A 24 -1.66 2.34 -5.86
C SER A 24 -1.33 3.82 -5.70
N PHE A 25 -0.47 4.39 -6.53
CA PHE A 25 -0.15 5.82 -6.48
C PHE A 25 -1.35 6.72 -6.81
N GLU A 26 -2.20 6.30 -7.75
CA GLU A 26 -3.45 7.01 -8.04
C GLU A 26 -4.39 7.01 -6.84
N SER A 27 -4.54 5.87 -6.17
CA SER A 27 -5.35 5.75 -4.94
C SER A 27 -4.78 6.59 -3.79
N LEU A 28 -3.44 6.62 -3.66
CA LEU A 28 -2.77 7.47 -2.69
C LEU A 28 -3.03 8.96 -2.96
N SER A 29 -2.88 9.40 -4.22
CA SER A 29 -3.19 10.77 -4.60
C SER A 29 -4.63 11.14 -4.30
N ALA A 30 -5.58 10.24 -4.58
CA ALA A 30 -7.00 10.44 -4.30
C ALA A 30 -7.33 10.41 -2.79
N SER A 31 -6.50 9.78 -1.96
CA SER A 31 -6.68 9.77 -0.50
C SER A 31 -6.30 11.09 0.17
N LEU A 32 -5.54 11.94 -0.53
CA LEU A 32 -5.17 13.28 -0.07
C LEU A 32 -6.31 14.30 -0.22
N ASP A 33 -7.31 13.99 -1.06
CA ASP A 33 -8.55 14.76 -1.12
C ASP A 33 -9.47 14.33 0.03
N MET A 34 -10.11 15.29 0.71
CA MET A 34 -10.93 15.02 1.91
C MET A 34 -12.15 14.15 1.64
N ASP A 35 -12.62 14.11 0.39
CA ASP A 35 -13.77 13.30 -0.01
C ASP A 35 -13.33 11.85 -0.31
N ASN A 36 -13.91 10.89 0.42
CA ASN A 36 -13.62 9.44 0.30
C ASN A 36 -12.17 9.02 0.65
N SER A 37 -11.48 9.82 1.46
CA SER A 37 -10.09 9.57 1.88
C SER A 37 -9.89 8.16 2.46
N GLU A 38 -10.78 7.71 3.35
CA GLU A 38 -10.68 6.39 4.01
C GLU A 38 -10.81 5.21 3.01
N GLU A 39 -11.72 5.31 2.03
CA GLU A 39 -11.88 4.30 0.99
C GLU A 39 -10.67 4.26 0.06
N ASN A 40 -10.16 5.43 -0.32
CA ASN A 40 -8.97 5.56 -1.18
C ASN A 40 -7.71 5.05 -0.46
N PHE A 41 -7.62 5.25 0.85
CA PHE A 41 -6.54 4.71 1.67
C PHE A 41 -6.55 3.18 1.74
N ALA A 42 -7.72 2.59 1.99
CA ALA A 42 -7.89 1.13 1.97
C ALA A 42 -7.53 0.53 0.60
N LYS A 43 -7.90 1.22 -0.50
CA LYS A 43 -7.48 0.84 -1.87
C LYS A 43 -5.98 0.93 -2.05
N PHE A 44 -5.33 2.01 -1.61
CA PHE A 44 -3.88 2.15 -1.67
C PHE A 44 -3.16 1.01 -0.95
N GLN A 45 -3.60 0.68 0.27
CA GLN A 45 -3.02 -0.40 1.06
C GLN A 45 -3.18 -1.76 0.34
N HIS A 46 -4.39 -2.07 -0.14
CA HIS A 46 -4.64 -3.32 -0.86
C HIS A 46 -3.81 -3.45 -2.14
N GLN A 47 -3.68 -2.39 -2.92
CA GLN A 47 -2.88 -2.39 -4.15
C GLN A 47 -1.38 -2.51 -3.84
N SER A 48 -0.91 -1.86 -2.79
CA SER A 48 0.48 -1.97 -2.34
C SER A 48 0.82 -3.41 -1.92
N ASP A 49 -0.04 -4.04 -1.11
CA ASP A 49 0.13 -5.45 -0.70
C ASP A 49 0.12 -6.40 -1.91
N ARG A 50 -0.78 -6.14 -2.88
CA ARG A 50 -0.84 -6.91 -4.12
C ARG A 50 0.44 -6.76 -4.94
N PHE A 51 0.94 -5.55 -5.10
CA PHE A 51 2.21 -5.28 -5.78
C PHE A 51 3.35 -6.09 -5.13
N TYR A 52 3.47 -6.03 -3.80
CA TYR A 52 4.49 -6.81 -3.08
C TYR A 52 4.34 -8.32 -3.28
N SER A 53 3.10 -8.82 -3.27
CA SER A 53 2.83 -10.23 -3.52
C SER A 53 3.29 -10.65 -4.92
N ILE A 54 2.97 -9.87 -5.96
CA ILE A 54 3.37 -10.17 -7.34
C ILE A 54 4.89 -10.18 -7.46
N VAL A 55 5.57 -9.14 -6.96
CA VAL A 55 7.02 -9.02 -7.07
C VAL A 55 7.72 -10.16 -6.33
N LYS A 56 7.28 -10.49 -5.12
CA LYS A 56 7.94 -11.50 -4.29
C LYS A 56 7.64 -12.93 -4.73
N LYS A 57 6.37 -13.25 -4.99
CA LYS A 57 5.93 -14.64 -5.21
C LYS A 57 5.97 -15.05 -6.66
N ASP A 58 5.72 -14.13 -7.59
CA ASP A 58 5.56 -14.48 -8.99
C ASP A 58 6.82 -14.11 -9.80
N ILE A 59 7.35 -12.90 -9.62
CA ILE A 59 8.53 -12.43 -10.36
C ILE A 59 9.82 -12.99 -9.75
N HIS A 60 10.11 -12.65 -8.49
CA HIS A 60 11.39 -12.99 -7.87
C HIS A 60 11.59 -14.50 -7.72
N LYS A 61 10.57 -15.20 -7.21
CA LYS A 61 10.61 -16.68 -7.13
C LYS A 61 10.66 -17.32 -8.52
N GLY A 62 9.88 -16.82 -9.48
CA GLY A 62 9.89 -17.34 -10.85
C GLY A 62 11.26 -17.22 -11.52
N LEU A 63 11.97 -16.11 -11.31
CA LEU A 63 13.34 -15.90 -11.80
C LEU A 63 14.33 -16.87 -11.15
N ILE A 64 14.23 -17.11 -9.85
CA ILE A 64 15.07 -18.10 -9.14
C ILE A 64 14.81 -19.49 -9.71
N ASP A 65 13.54 -19.91 -9.79
CA ASP A 65 13.15 -21.23 -10.29
C ASP A 65 13.62 -21.42 -11.75
N PHE A 66 13.60 -20.35 -12.56
CA PHE A 66 14.16 -20.37 -13.93
C PHE A 66 15.68 -20.54 -13.95
N ILE A 67 16.42 -19.78 -13.12
CA ILE A 67 17.88 -19.89 -13.02
C ILE A 67 18.28 -21.29 -12.55
N ASP A 68 17.60 -21.83 -11.55
CA ASP A 68 17.81 -23.19 -11.04
C ASP A 68 17.55 -24.25 -12.12
N SER A 69 16.52 -24.05 -12.97
CA SER A 69 16.23 -24.95 -14.10
C SER A 69 17.30 -24.93 -15.21
N MET A 70 18.14 -23.90 -15.27
CA MET A 70 19.21 -23.74 -16.25
C MET A 70 20.59 -24.14 -15.72
N THR A 71 20.72 -24.36 -14.40
CA THR A 71 22.00 -24.62 -13.72
C THR A 71 22.11 -26.07 -13.23
N ASP A 72 22.16 -27.02 -14.17
CA ASP A 72 22.28 -28.47 -13.90
C ASP A 72 23.65 -28.93 -13.30
N VAL A 73 24.59 -28.03 -12.97
CA VAL A 73 25.98 -28.40 -12.61
C VAL A 73 26.45 -27.90 -11.24
N ALA A 74 25.77 -26.98 -10.58
CA ALA A 74 25.96 -26.66 -9.17
C ALA A 74 24.83 -25.72 -8.75
N PRO A 75 24.17 -25.92 -7.59
CA PRO A 75 23.19 -24.96 -7.10
C PRO A 75 23.86 -23.59 -6.98
N PHE A 76 23.36 -22.61 -7.72
CA PHE A 76 23.86 -21.25 -7.66
C PHE A 76 23.61 -20.71 -6.24
N ASP A 77 24.63 -20.23 -5.55
CA ASP A 77 24.45 -19.67 -4.21
C ASP A 77 23.72 -18.33 -4.30
N HIS A 78 22.40 -18.38 -4.10
CA HIS A 78 21.51 -17.22 -4.12
C HIS A 78 21.67 -16.31 -2.90
N SER A 79 22.59 -16.61 -1.96
CA SER A 79 22.82 -15.81 -0.73
C SER A 79 23.11 -14.32 -1.00
N SER A 80 23.67 -14.01 -2.17
CA SER A 80 23.98 -12.64 -2.60
C SER A 80 22.81 -11.93 -3.30
N TYR A 81 21.93 -12.64 -4.02
CA TYR A 81 20.65 -12.13 -4.55
C TYR A 81 19.57 -12.01 -3.47
N LEU A 82 19.64 -12.84 -2.43
CA LEU A 82 18.84 -12.77 -1.20
C LEU A 82 19.26 -11.63 -0.26
N LYS A 83 20.16 -10.72 -0.67
CA LYS A 83 20.26 -9.41 -0.03
C LYS A 83 18.98 -8.65 -0.35
N LYS A 84 17.93 -8.98 0.42
CA LYS A 84 16.58 -8.41 0.48
C LYS A 84 16.56 -6.89 0.66
N SER A 85 17.71 -6.21 0.70
CA SER A 85 17.83 -4.82 1.11
C SER A 85 17.01 -3.87 0.25
N GLU A 86 16.93 -4.02 -1.08
CA GLU A 86 16.16 -3.08 -1.89
C GLU A 86 14.64 -3.29 -1.78
N LEU A 87 14.19 -4.55 -1.74
CA LEU A 87 12.77 -4.87 -1.53
C LEU A 87 12.33 -4.55 -0.08
N GLU A 88 13.20 -4.79 0.89
CA GLU A 88 13.01 -4.41 2.30
C GLU A 88 13.03 -2.89 2.48
N VAL A 89 13.87 -2.16 1.74
CA VAL A 89 13.87 -0.69 1.76
C VAL A 89 12.58 -0.14 1.16
N SER A 90 12.12 -0.66 0.01
CA SER A 90 10.80 -0.27 -0.53
C SER A 90 9.67 -0.60 0.44
N HIS A 91 9.67 -1.79 1.05
CA HIS A 91 8.67 -2.17 2.05
C HIS A 91 8.71 -1.26 3.27
N SER A 92 9.90 -0.98 3.79
CA SER A 92 10.10 -0.06 4.92
C SER A 92 9.61 1.34 4.56
N PHE A 93 9.83 1.78 3.32
CA PHE A 93 9.37 3.09 2.85
C PHE A 93 7.85 3.14 2.71
N THR A 94 7.22 2.10 2.14
CA THR A 94 5.74 2.00 2.10
C THR A 94 5.15 1.94 3.51
N GLU A 95 5.76 1.20 4.43
CA GLU A 95 5.33 1.10 5.82
C GLU A 95 5.44 2.46 6.54
N VAL A 96 6.53 3.22 6.31
CA VAL A 96 6.68 4.59 6.81
C VAL A 96 5.60 5.52 6.23
N ILE A 97 5.30 5.41 4.93
CA ILE A 97 4.21 6.18 4.31
C ILE A 97 2.86 5.83 4.95
N LEU A 98 2.57 4.54 5.14
CA LEU A 98 1.33 4.08 5.78
C LEU A 98 1.21 4.60 7.22
N LEU A 99 2.28 4.52 8.01
CA LEU A 99 2.32 5.06 9.39
C LEU A 99 2.02 6.56 9.42
N HIS A 100 2.65 7.34 8.54
CA HIS A 100 2.40 8.78 8.48
C HIS A 100 1.00 9.15 8.00
N LEU A 101 0.38 8.30 7.17
CA LEU A 101 -0.99 8.51 6.73
C LEU A 101 -2.00 8.14 7.83
N ASP A 102 -1.72 7.10 8.63
CA ASP A 102 -2.49 6.81 9.84
C ASP A 102 -2.42 7.96 10.85
N ASP A 103 -1.23 8.56 11.04
CA ASP A 103 -1.07 9.75 11.89
C ASP A 103 -1.93 10.92 11.39
N LEU A 104 -1.96 11.17 10.07
CA LEU A 104 -2.81 12.19 9.47
C LEU A 104 -4.29 11.89 9.65
N ASN A 105 -4.70 10.64 9.47
CA ASN A 105 -6.09 10.22 9.67
C ASN A 105 -6.53 10.40 11.14
N ASN A 106 -5.63 10.13 12.09
CA ASN A 106 -5.88 10.37 13.51
C ASN A 106 -6.05 11.86 13.84
N ILE A 107 -5.26 12.74 13.21
CA ILE A 107 -5.41 14.19 13.34
C ILE A 107 -6.78 14.64 12.79
N PHE A 108 -7.16 14.17 11.61
CA PHE A 108 -8.48 14.50 11.03
C PHE A 108 -9.64 14.04 11.92
N ASN A 109 -9.55 12.83 12.47
CA ASN A 109 -10.57 12.31 13.37
C ASN A 109 -10.67 13.13 14.67
N GLN A 110 -9.54 13.61 15.21
CA GLN A 110 -9.53 14.49 16.38
C GLN A 110 -10.15 15.86 16.08
N ASP A 111 -9.83 16.47 14.92
CA ASP A 111 -10.39 17.75 14.53
C ASP A 111 -11.90 17.68 14.28
N GLN A 112 -12.39 16.60 13.64
CA GLN A 112 -13.84 16.39 13.51
C GLN A 112 -14.54 16.21 14.87
N GLN A 113 -13.93 15.47 15.80
CA GLN A 113 -14.50 15.30 17.14
C GLN A 113 -14.56 16.63 17.91
N GLN A 114 -13.54 17.48 17.80
CA GLN A 114 -13.54 18.80 18.43
C GLN A 114 -14.60 19.72 17.83
N ASN A 115 -14.74 19.76 16.51
CA ASN A 115 -15.80 20.54 15.85
C ASN A 115 -17.21 20.07 16.25
N ASN A 116 -17.43 18.76 16.31
CA ASN A 116 -18.72 18.20 16.75
C ASN A 116 -19.03 18.53 18.21
N GLN A 117 -18.03 18.53 19.10
CA GLN A 117 -18.22 18.97 20.50
C GLN A 117 -18.55 20.46 20.62
N GLN A 118 -17.91 21.33 19.82
CA GLN A 118 -18.22 22.76 19.84
C GLN A 118 -19.62 23.06 19.32
N GLN A 119 -20.07 22.38 18.26
CA GLN A 119 -21.44 22.53 17.76
C GLN A 119 -22.50 22.08 18.78
N GLN A 120 -22.26 20.98 19.51
CA GLN A 120 -23.17 20.54 20.58
C GLN A 120 -23.26 21.55 21.74
N GLN A 121 -22.14 22.19 22.11
CA GLN A 121 -22.15 23.20 23.17
C GLN A 121 -22.88 24.49 22.75
N GLN A 122 -22.72 24.93 21.51
CA GLN A 122 -23.46 26.09 20.99
C GLN A 122 -24.96 25.85 20.95
N GLN A 123 -25.42 24.68 20.47
CA GLN A 123 -26.85 24.35 20.45
C GLN A 123 -27.45 24.28 21.87
N GLN A 124 -26.72 23.75 22.85
CA GLN A 124 -27.20 23.74 24.24
C GLN A 124 -27.31 25.14 24.85
N GLN A 125 -26.42 26.07 24.49
CA GLN A 125 -26.51 27.47 24.94
C GLN A 125 -27.67 28.22 24.29
N GLU A 126 -27.92 28.03 22.99
CA GLU A 126 -29.06 28.64 22.32
C GLU A 126 -30.40 28.12 22.89
N THR A 127 -30.50 26.81 23.11
CA THR A 127 -31.72 26.19 23.67
C THR A 127 -31.99 26.64 25.12
N GLN A 128 -30.95 26.98 25.91
CA GLN A 128 -31.12 27.52 27.26
C GLN A 128 -31.52 29.00 27.24
N ASN A 129 -30.99 29.81 26.32
CA ASN A 129 -31.36 31.22 26.23
C ASN A 129 -32.83 31.39 25.78
N ASP A 130 -33.32 30.53 24.88
CA ASP A 130 -34.73 30.55 24.44
C ASP A 130 -35.74 30.07 25.50
N GLN A 131 -35.30 29.42 26.59
CA GLN A 131 -36.17 28.99 27.70
C GLN A 131 -36.27 30.02 28.83
N VAL A 132 -35.51 31.11 28.76
CA VAL A 132 -35.42 32.13 29.82
C VAL A 132 -36.09 33.46 29.42
N GLU A 133 -36.53 33.62 28.16
CA GLU A 133 -37.49 34.67 27.71
C GLU A 133 -38.95 34.22 27.84
#